data_AF-A0AAX4J9W0-F1
#
_entry.id   AF-A0AAX4J9W0-F1
#
_cell.length_a   1.000
_cell.length_b   1.000
_cell.length_c   1.000
_cell.angle_alpha   90.00
_cell.angle_beta   90.00
_cell.angle_gamma   90.00
#
_symmetry.space_group_name_H-M   'P 1'
#
loop_
_entity.id
_entity.type
_entity.pdbx_description
1 polymer ?
#
loop_
_entity_poly.entity_id
_entity_poly.type
_entity_poly.pdbx_seq_one_letter_code
_entity_poly.pdbx_strand_id
1 'polypeptide(L)'
;MSSYSSSDNSEEYISSESETFECSLISEIPMDDFCFLLTRCKFFSDPDKLVFVDKVFVVSNDIVLYYILFLDYNKIISLVDKKVKKHINALTNKKDIILVYIDKLCNINIQEIVKAYKHLNITDTTYIVISKCYNPAHEEKEEFKELFPDYKESLEVIPVRIEEIFLSEFSKKKNFTLGGFPFQLCLIEGKDMKKYIEILEKEVEQK
;
A
#
# COMPACT_ATOMS: atom_id res chain seq x y z
N MET A 1 -0.20 57.15 24.20
CA MET A 1 0.63 56.19 24.96
C MET A 1 -0.21 55.63 26.08
N SER A 2 -0.70 54.41 25.91
CA SER A 2 -1.07 53.46 26.98
C SER A 2 -1.14 52.09 26.32
N SER A 3 -0.16 51.28 26.69
CA SER A 3 0.18 49.97 26.18
C SER A 3 -0.83 48.94 26.70
N TYR A 4 -1.56 48.30 25.80
CA TYR A 4 -2.23 47.04 26.09
C TYR A 4 -1.26 45.91 25.71
N SER A 5 -0.62 45.32 26.72
CA SER A 5 0.06 44.04 26.59
C SER A 5 -0.99 42.94 26.71
N SER A 6 -1.61 42.57 25.59
CA SER A 6 -2.36 41.32 25.51
C SER A 6 -1.33 40.21 25.36
N SER A 7 -1.07 39.50 26.46
CA SER A 7 -0.33 38.25 26.44
C SER A 7 -1.26 37.22 25.80
N ASP A 8 -1.08 36.99 24.50
CA ASP A 8 -1.63 35.83 23.81
C ASP A 8 -0.95 34.58 24.39
N ASN A 9 -1.64 33.95 25.35
CA ASN A 9 -1.47 32.53 25.61
C ASN A 9 -2.14 31.79 24.44
N SER A 10 -1.46 31.74 23.29
CA SER A 10 -1.72 30.71 22.29
C SER A 10 -1.09 29.43 22.81
N GLU A 11 -1.92 28.56 23.38
CA GLU A 11 -1.59 27.16 23.66
C GLU A 11 -1.05 26.52 22.38
N GLU A 12 0.28 26.37 22.33
CA GLU A 12 0.93 25.46 21.40
C GLU A 12 0.48 24.04 21.76
N TYR A 13 -0.54 23.53 21.08
CA TYR A 13 -0.80 22.10 21.00
C TYR A 13 0.30 21.46 20.14
N ILE A 14 1.51 21.41 20.69
CA ILE A 14 2.51 20.43 20.28
C ILE A 14 2.01 19.12 20.88
N SER A 15 1.17 18.40 20.14
CA SER A 15 0.83 17.01 20.43
C SER A 15 2.04 16.13 20.10
N SER A 16 3.10 16.26 20.90
CA SER A 16 4.29 15.43 20.88
C SER A 16 4.09 14.14 21.67
N GLU A 17 3.04 13.40 21.35
CA GLU A 17 2.87 12.01 21.76
C GLU A 17 2.51 11.23 20.50
N SER A 18 3.54 10.80 19.77
CA SER A 18 3.36 9.68 18.84
C SER A 18 3.13 8.46 19.71
N GLU A 19 1.86 8.16 20.01
CA GLU A 19 1.47 6.90 20.63
C GLU A 19 2.06 5.79 19.76
N THR A 20 3.14 5.19 20.26
CA THR A 20 3.82 4.10 19.59
C THR A 20 2.97 2.87 19.87
N PHE A 21 2.01 2.60 18.99
CA PHE A 21 1.21 1.39 19.06
C PHE A 21 2.14 0.18 18.98
N GLU A 22 2.11 -0.67 19.99
CA GLU A 22 2.80 -1.95 19.95
C GLU A 22 2.16 -2.79 18.82
N CYS A 23 2.95 -3.05 17.79
CA CYS A 23 2.55 -3.81 16.62
C CYS A 23 3.22 -5.19 16.66
N SER A 24 2.46 -6.21 16.24
CA SER A 24 3.00 -7.54 16.01
C SER A 24 2.62 -8.02 14.62
N LEU A 25 3.41 -8.96 14.10
CA LEU A 25 3.18 -9.59 12.81
C LEU A 25 2.59 -10.98 13.01
N ILE A 26 1.48 -11.25 12.35
CA ILE A 26 0.87 -12.57 12.32
C ILE A 26 0.61 -12.98 10.87
N SER A 27 0.55 -14.29 10.63
CA SER A 27 0.26 -14.85 9.29
C SER A 27 -1.17 -15.37 9.16
N GLU A 28 -1.92 -15.47 10.26
CA GLU A 28 -3.26 -16.04 10.28
C GLU A 28 -4.20 -15.16 11.11
N ILE A 29 -5.42 -15.00 10.63
CA ILE A 29 -6.55 -14.38 11.33
C ILE A 29 -7.81 -15.22 11.10
N PRO A 30 -8.86 -15.09 11.92
CA PRO A 30 -10.14 -15.74 11.67
C PRO A 30 -10.67 -15.42 10.27
N MET A 31 -11.21 -16.41 9.57
CA MET A 31 -11.69 -16.24 8.20
C MET A 31 -12.83 -15.21 8.11
N ASP A 32 -13.70 -15.14 9.12
CA ASP A 32 -14.79 -14.15 9.16
C ASP A 32 -14.26 -12.72 9.17
N ASP A 33 -13.22 -12.45 9.97
CA ASP A 33 -12.55 -11.15 10.02
C ASP A 33 -11.87 -10.83 8.68
N PHE A 34 -11.20 -11.83 8.10
CA PHE A 34 -10.57 -11.70 6.79
C PHE A 34 -11.58 -11.37 5.67
N CYS A 35 -12.70 -12.09 5.63
CA CYS A 35 -13.77 -11.86 4.69
C CYS A 35 -14.38 -10.47 4.86
N PHE A 36 -14.55 -10.01 6.11
CA PHE A 36 -14.96 -8.65 6.41
C PHE A 36 -13.98 -7.61 5.83
N LEU A 37 -12.66 -7.80 6.02
CA LEU A 37 -11.63 -6.90 5.48
C LEU A 37 -11.68 -6.84 3.95
N LEU A 38 -11.82 -7.99 3.28
CA LEU A 38 -11.83 -8.06 1.82
C LEU A 38 -13.15 -7.64 1.18
N THR A 39 -14.28 -7.68 1.88
CA THR A 39 -15.56 -7.23 1.33
C THR A 39 -15.51 -5.75 0.88
N ARG A 40 -14.61 -4.96 1.48
CA ARG A 40 -14.39 -3.55 1.14
C ARG A 40 -13.74 -3.34 -0.22
N CYS A 41 -13.02 -4.33 -0.74
CA CYS A 41 -12.10 -4.13 -1.85
C CYS A 41 -12.75 -4.21 -3.23
N LYS A 42 -13.95 -4.80 -3.36
CA LYS A 42 -14.67 -5.04 -4.63
C LYS A 42 -13.85 -5.78 -5.72
N PHE A 43 -12.67 -6.31 -5.39
CA PHE A 43 -11.75 -6.99 -6.33
C PHE A 43 -12.04 -8.47 -6.47
N PHE A 44 -12.44 -9.11 -5.36
CA PHE A 44 -12.64 -10.54 -5.27
C PHE A 44 -14.12 -10.82 -5.06
N SER A 45 -14.64 -11.77 -5.84
CA SER A 45 -16.04 -12.20 -5.75
C SER A 45 -16.31 -13.15 -4.58
N ASP A 46 -15.27 -13.86 -4.12
CA ASP A 46 -15.37 -14.87 -3.05
C ASP A 46 -14.02 -14.96 -2.30
N PRO A 47 -13.86 -14.23 -1.18
CA PRO A 47 -12.66 -14.24 -0.36
C PRO A 47 -12.25 -15.62 0.19
N ASP A 48 -13.22 -16.50 0.50
CA ASP A 48 -12.96 -17.82 1.10
C ASP A 48 -12.19 -18.76 0.15
N LYS A 49 -12.26 -18.49 -1.15
CA LYS A 49 -11.62 -19.30 -2.20
C LYS A 49 -10.27 -18.75 -2.66
N LEU A 50 -9.76 -17.71 -2.01
CA LEU A 50 -8.45 -17.16 -2.34
C LEU A 50 -7.34 -18.16 -1.99
N VAL A 51 -6.35 -18.25 -2.88
CA VAL A 51 -5.18 -19.10 -2.69
C VAL A 51 -3.97 -18.22 -2.42
N PHE A 52 -3.44 -18.34 -1.21
CA PHE A 52 -2.29 -17.58 -0.75
C PHE A 52 -1.00 -18.32 -1.11
N VAL A 53 -0.04 -17.58 -1.65
CA VAL A 53 1.37 -17.94 -1.66
C VAL A 53 1.99 -17.59 -0.31
N ASP A 54 1.67 -16.39 0.19
CA ASP A 54 2.10 -15.90 1.50
C ASP A 54 1.18 -14.76 1.96
N LYS A 55 1.24 -14.41 3.25
CA LYS A 55 0.46 -13.31 3.83
C LYS A 55 1.04 -12.87 5.16
N VAL A 56 0.87 -11.59 5.44
CA VAL A 56 1.22 -10.98 6.72
C VAL A 56 0.19 -9.94 7.10
N PHE A 57 -0.14 -9.89 8.38
CA PHE A 57 -1.00 -8.91 9.00
C PHE A 57 -0.22 -8.21 10.11
N VAL A 58 -0.26 -6.88 10.10
CA VAL A 58 0.21 -6.04 11.19
C VAL A 58 -0.97 -5.81 12.12
N VAL A 59 -0.85 -6.23 13.38
CA VAL A 59 -1.92 -6.14 14.38
C VAL A 59 -1.49 -5.38 15.61
N SER A 60 -2.45 -4.73 16.27
CA SER A 60 -2.30 -4.16 17.61
C SER A 60 -3.53 -4.52 18.44
N ASN A 61 -3.33 -5.14 19.61
CA ASN A 61 -4.40 -5.61 20.49
C ASN A 61 -5.52 -6.37 19.73
N ASP A 62 -5.13 -7.34 18.90
CA ASP A 62 -6.00 -8.17 18.04
C ASP A 62 -6.72 -7.44 16.89
N ILE A 63 -6.46 -6.16 16.67
CA ILE A 63 -7.01 -5.41 15.55
C ILE A 63 -6.01 -5.40 14.39
N VAL A 64 -6.45 -5.85 13.21
CA VAL A 64 -5.67 -5.74 11.97
C VAL A 64 -5.58 -4.28 11.52
N LEU A 65 -4.36 -3.76 11.43
CA LEU A 65 -4.08 -2.37 11.05
C LEU A 65 -3.64 -2.25 9.58
N TYR A 66 -2.88 -3.24 9.10
CA TYR A 66 -2.32 -3.29 7.76
C TYR A 66 -2.12 -4.75 7.36
N TYR A 67 -2.21 -5.06 6.06
CA TYR A 67 -1.95 -6.41 5.60
C TYR A 67 -1.45 -6.44 4.16
N ILE A 68 -0.61 -7.44 3.88
CA ILE A 68 -0.07 -7.73 2.55
C ILE A 68 -0.42 -9.18 2.23
N LEU A 69 -1.07 -9.40 1.09
CA LEU A 69 -1.46 -10.71 0.61
C LEU A 69 -0.73 -11.01 -0.69
N PHE A 70 0.01 -12.11 -0.73
CA PHE A 70 0.57 -12.67 -1.95
C PHE A 70 -0.36 -13.80 -2.42
N LEU A 71 -1.06 -13.56 -3.51
CA LEU A 71 -2.08 -14.48 -4.04
C LEU A 71 -1.58 -15.16 -5.30
N ASP A 72 -1.83 -16.47 -5.42
CA ASP A 72 -1.53 -17.23 -6.64
C ASP A 72 -2.55 -16.87 -7.72
N TYR A 73 -2.19 -15.90 -8.58
CA TYR A 73 -3.13 -15.32 -9.55
C TYR A 73 -3.73 -16.38 -10.48
N ASN A 74 -2.96 -17.39 -10.87
CA ASN A 74 -3.45 -18.46 -11.76
C ASN A 74 -4.58 -19.25 -11.12
N LYS A 75 -4.49 -19.51 -9.82
CA LYS A 75 -5.51 -20.28 -9.09
C LYS A 75 -6.74 -19.44 -8.77
N ILE A 76 -6.58 -18.12 -8.62
CA ILE A 76 -7.69 -17.22 -8.23
C ILE A 76 -8.27 -16.41 -9.40
N ILE A 77 -7.80 -16.58 -10.63
CA ILE A 77 -8.21 -15.73 -11.77
C ILE A 77 -9.74 -15.71 -11.98
N SER A 78 -10.43 -16.81 -11.70
CA SER A 78 -11.90 -16.86 -11.79
C SER A 78 -12.58 -15.89 -10.80
N LEU A 79 -11.95 -15.63 -9.66
CA LEU A 79 -12.47 -14.83 -8.55
C LEU A 79 -12.24 -13.33 -8.72
N VAL A 80 -11.21 -12.95 -9.50
CA VAL A 80 -10.82 -11.55 -9.75
C VAL A 80 -11.80 -10.84 -10.68
N ASP A 81 -12.09 -9.57 -10.41
CA ASP A 81 -12.93 -8.70 -11.25
C ASP A 81 -12.49 -8.70 -12.73
N LYS A 82 -13.47 -8.67 -13.64
CA LYS A 82 -13.24 -8.76 -15.10
C LYS A 82 -12.42 -7.59 -15.64
N LYS A 83 -12.60 -6.36 -15.12
CA LYS A 83 -11.81 -5.20 -15.56
C LYS A 83 -10.37 -5.35 -15.11
N VAL A 84 -10.15 -5.79 -13.87
CA VAL A 84 -8.81 -6.00 -13.31
C VAL A 84 -8.05 -7.04 -14.13
N LYS A 85 -8.67 -8.19 -14.42
CA LYS A 85 -8.11 -9.20 -15.34
C LYS A 85 -7.71 -8.63 -16.69
N LYS A 86 -8.59 -7.82 -17.30
CA LYS A 86 -8.30 -7.17 -18.59
C LYS A 86 -7.06 -6.29 -18.52
N HIS A 87 -6.89 -5.53 -17.43
CA HIS A 87 -5.73 -4.67 -17.25
C HIS A 87 -4.45 -5.46 -16.95
N ILE A 88 -4.53 -6.54 -16.16
CA ILE A 88 -3.41 -7.46 -15.94
C ILE A 88 -2.93 -8.07 -17.26
N ASN A 89 -3.84 -8.62 -18.07
CA ASN A 89 -3.50 -9.23 -19.36
C ASN A 89 -2.95 -8.21 -20.36
N ALA A 90 -3.35 -6.94 -20.26
CA ALA A 90 -2.78 -5.87 -21.07
C ALA A 90 -1.37 -5.45 -20.62
N LEU A 91 -1.01 -5.71 -19.36
CA LEU A 91 0.28 -5.37 -18.77
C LEU A 91 1.31 -6.48 -18.96
N THR A 92 0.88 -7.75 -18.95
CA THR A 92 1.76 -8.91 -19.11
C THR A 92 1.03 -10.14 -19.64
N ASN A 93 1.76 -11.01 -20.35
CA ASN A 93 1.32 -12.34 -20.79
C ASN A 93 1.95 -13.48 -19.97
N LYS A 94 2.66 -13.15 -18.88
CA LYS A 94 3.30 -14.14 -18.02
C LYS A 94 2.24 -15.02 -17.34
N LYS A 95 2.61 -16.27 -17.09
CA LYS A 95 1.74 -17.23 -16.39
C LYS A 95 2.02 -17.20 -14.89
N ASP A 96 3.27 -17.25 -14.47
CA ASP A 96 3.60 -17.27 -13.04
C ASP A 96 3.57 -15.86 -12.46
N ILE A 97 2.41 -15.48 -11.91
CA ILE A 97 2.15 -14.16 -11.35
C ILE A 97 1.68 -14.32 -9.90
N ILE A 98 2.35 -13.59 -9.00
CA ILE A 98 1.82 -13.31 -7.67
C ILE A 98 1.06 -12.00 -7.73
N LEU A 99 -0.23 -12.04 -7.41
CA LEU A 99 -1.02 -10.83 -7.23
C LEU A 99 -0.82 -10.32 -5.80
N VAL A 100 -0.27 -9.12 -5.67
CA VAL A 100 -0.02 -8.46 -4.39
C VAL A 100 -1.18 -7.51 -4.10
N TYR A 101 -1.95 -7.84 -3.07
CA TYR A 101 -3.02 -6.98 -2.57
C TYR A 101 -2.64 -6.44 -1.19
N ILE A 102 -2.73 -5.12 -1.04
CA ILE A 102 -2.33 -4.40 0.17
C ILE A 102 -3.46 -3.45 0.56
N ASP A 103 -3.80 -3.42 1.84
CA ASP A 103 -4.72 -2.42 2.38
C ASP A 103 -4.32 -2.02 3.81
N LYS A 104 -4.84 -0.87 4.24
CA LYS A 104 -4.58 -0.30 5.57
C LYS A 104 -5.89 0.19 6.19
N LEU A 105 -6.07 -0.07 7.49
CA LEU A 105 -7.14 0.51 8.29
C LEU A 105 -6.69 1.79 9.01
N CYS A 106 -5.39 1.93 9.25
CA CYS A 106 -4.79 3.15 9.77
C CYS A 106 -3.44 3.44 9.09
N ASN A 107 -2.89 4.62 9.36
CA ASN A 107 -1.52 4.92 8.95
C ASN A 107 -0.56 4.19 9.90
N ILE A 108 0.23 3.28 9.34
CA ILE A 108 1.34 2.63 10.05
C ILE A 108 2.65 3.30 9.65
N ASN A 109 3.61 3.30 10.57
CA ASN A 109 4.93 3.85 10.28
C ASN A 109 5.66 2.96 9.25
N ILE A 110 6.66 3.55 8.58
CA ILE A 110 7.43 2.85 7.54
C ILE A 110 8.24 1.66 8.09
N GLN A 111 8.62 1.70 9.37
CA GLN A 111 9.32 0.59 10.04
C GLN A 111 8.46 -0.68 10.09
N GLU A 112 7.18 -0.57 10.45
CA GLU A 112 6.26 -1.71 10.49
C GLU A 112 5.95 -2.23 9.08
N ILE A 113 5.87 -1.35 8.08
CA ILE A 113 5.71 -1.75 6.67
C ILE A 113 6.92 -2.58 6.22
N VAL A 114 8.14 -2.12 6.50
CA VAL A 114 9.38 -2.84 6.15
C VAL A 114 9.45 -4.19 6.86
N LYS A 115 9.12 -4.25 8.16
CA LYS A 115 9.05 -5.51 8.90
C LYS A 115 8.04 -6.48 8.27
N ALA A 116 6.88 -6.00 7.87
CA ALA A 116 5.87 -6.82 7.19
C ALA A 116 6.39 -7.38 5.86
N TYR A 117 7.01 -6.56 5.01
CA TYR A 117 7.61 -7.05 3.76
C TYR A 117 8.73 -8.07 3.99
N LYS A 118 9.59 -7.86 5.00
CA LYS A 118 10.66 -8.81 5.36
C LYS A 118 10.14 -10.15 5.88
N HIS A 119 8.93 -10.17 6.44
CA HIS A 119 8.29 -11.40 6.91
C HIS A 119 7.80 -12.28 5.76
N LEU A 120 7.57 -11.69 4.57
CA LEU A 120 7.08 -12.42 3.40
C LEU A 120 8.22 -13.11 2.64
N ASN A 121 7.91 -14.28 2.08
CA ASN A 121 8.80 -15.05 1.24
C ASN A 121 8.86 -14.49 -0.19
N ILE A 122 9.79 -13.57 -0.41
CA ILE A 122 9.99 -12.94 -1.72
C ILE A 122 10.88 -13.80 -2.61
N THR A 123 10.23 -14.49 -3.54
CA THR A 123 10.84 -15.32 -4.58
C THR A 123 11.14 -14.53 -5.85
N ASP A 124 11.99 -15.07 -6.72
CA ASP A 124 12.30 -14.46 -8.03
C ASP A 124 11.21 -14.79 -9.07
N THR A 125 10.00 -14.31 -8.80
CA THR A 125 8.84 -14.41 -9.68
C THR A 125 8.34 -13.03 -10.07
N THR A 126 7.31 -12.95 -10.90
CA THR A 126 6.68 -11.69 -11.27
C THR A 126 5.55 -11.37 -10.31
N TYR A 127 5.52 -10.13 -9.83
CA TYR A 127 4.50 -9.60 -8.95
C TYR A 127 3.68 -8.53 -9.68
N ILE A 128 2.38 -8.51 -9.43
CA ILE A 128 1.51 -7.40 -9.80
C ILE A 128 0.96 -6.80 -8.52
N VAL A 129 1.39 -5.59 -8.18
CA VAL A 129 0.85 -4.83 -7.05
C VAL A 129 -0.39 -4.07 -7.50
N ILE A 130 -1.50 -4.25 -6.78
CA ILE A 130 -2.70 -3.44 -6.94
C ILE A 130 -2.65 -2.26 -5.97
N SER A 131 -2.31 -1.09 -6.51
CA SER A 131 -2.25 0.17 -5.78
C SER A 131 -3.58 0.90 -5.86
N LYS A 132 -4.19 1.18 -4.70
CA LYS A 132 -5.32 2.11 -4.62
C LYS A 132 -4.78 3.53 -4.73
N CYS A 133 -5.37 4.33 -5.60
CA CYS A 133 -4.92 5.69 -5.83
C CYS A 133 -6.03 6.69 -5.50
N TYR A 134 -5.68 7.97 -5.57
CA TYR A 134 -6.59 9.09 -5.64
C TYR A 134 -6.11 10.09 -6.70
N ASN A 135 -7.01 10.97 -7.13
CA ASN A 135 -6.68 12.08 -8.02
C ASN A 135 -6.41 13.29 -7.13
N PRO A 136 -5.14 13.71 -6.97
CA PRO A 136 -4.82 14.81 -6.07
C PRO A 136 -5.33 16.15 -6.61
N ALA A 137 -5.70 17.05 -5.69
CA ALA A 137 -5.97 18.45 -6.00
C ALA A 137 -4.68 19.18 -6.44
N HIS A 138 -4.82 20.40 -6.97
CA HIS A 138 -3.64 21.16 -7.43
C HIS A 138 -2.66 21.43 -6.29
N GLU A 139 -3.15 21.86 -5.12
CA GLU A 139 -2.33 22.19 -3.95
C GLU A 139 -1.57 20.96 -3.44
N GLU A 140 -2.23 19.81 -3.32
CA GLU A 140 -1.60 18.54 -2.92
C GLU A 140 -0.47 18.11 -3.89
N LYS A 141 -0.57 18.44 -5.18
CA LYS A 141 0.51 18.16 -6.14
C LYS A 141 1.74 19.01 -5.90
N GLU A 142 1.57 20.26 -5.49
CA GLU A 142 2.69 21.16 -5.20
C GLU A 142 3.37 20.73 -3.89
N GLU A 143 2.59 20.46 -2.84
CA GLU A 143 3.12 19.89 -1.59
C GLU A 143 3.87 18.57 -1.81
N PHE A 144 3.33 17.69 -2.67
CA PHE A 144 3.98 16.43 -2.99
C PHE A 144 5.36 16.64 -3.65
N LYS A 145 5.50 17.62 -4.56
CA LYS A 145 6.78 17.92 -5.21
C LYS A 145 7.80 18.50 -4.24
N GLU A 146 7.34 19.26 -3.24
CA GLU A 146 8.23 19.77 -2.19
C GLU A 146 8.75 18.65 -1.30
N LEU A 147 7.90 17.67 -0.96
CA LEU A 147 8.26 16.50 -0.15
C LEU A 147 9.12 15.49 -0.92
N PHE A 148 8.85 15.31 -2.22
CA PHE A 148 9.51 14.33 -3.09
C PHE A 148 10.05 15.01 -4.36
N PRO A 149 11.06 15.88 -4.25
CA PRO A 149 11.57 16.68 -5.38
C PRO A 149 12.17 15.82 -6.49
N ASP A 150 12.63 14.61 -6.17
CA ASP A 150 13.20 13.66 -7.13
C ASP A 150 12.14 12.79 -7.84
N TYR A 151 10.86 12.88 -7.46
CA TYR A 151 9.79 12.11 -8.07
C TYR A 151 9.40 12.67 -9.45
N LYS A 152 9.67 11.90 -10.51
CA LYS A 152 9.54 12.35 -11.91
C LYS A 152 8.25 11.89 -12.60
N GLU A 153 7.45 11.07 -11.93
CA GLU A 153 6.27 10.45 -12.53
C GLU A 153 5.07 11.41 -12.55
N SER A 154 4.09 11.08 -13.38
CA SER A 154 2.83 11.84 -13.43
C SER A 154 2.11 11.83 -12.08
N LEU A 155 1.67 13.02 -11.64
CA LEU A 155 0.82 13.22 -10.46
C LEU A 155 -0.67 13.24 -10.82
N GLU A 156 -1.07 12.67 -11.96
CA GLU A 156 -2.49 12.49 -12.29
C GLU A 156 -3.21 11.56 -11.30
N VAL A 157 -2.49 10.55 -10.84
CA VAL A 157 -2.93 9.64 -9.77
C VAL A 157 -1.77 9.42 -8.81
N ILE A 158 -2.05 9.46 -7.50
CA ILE A 158 -1.08 9.19 -6.45
C ILE A 158 -1.58 7.99 -5.62
N PRO A 159 -0.72 7.02 -5.29
CA PRO A 159 -1.07 5.94 -4.37
C PRO A 159 -1.52 6.48 -3.00
N VAL A 160 -2.57 5.88 -2.42
CA VAL A 160 -3.04 6.19 -1.05
C VAL A 160 -2.01 5.78 0.01
N ARG A 161 -1.15 4.84 -0.36
CA ARG A 161 -0.02 4.34 0.42
C ARG A 161 1.25 5.00 -0.11
N ILE A 162 1.77 5.96 0.64
CA ILE A 162 2.86 6.82 0.16
C ILE A 162 4.12 6.01 -0.15
N GLU A 163 4.35 4.90 0.55
CA GLU A 163 5.46 3.99 0.28
C GLU A 163 5.41 3.36 -1.12
N GLU A 164 4.24 3.33 -1.77
CA GLU A 164 4.10 2.76 -3.11
C GLU A 164 4.62 3.70 -4.21
N ILE A 165 4.94 4.96 -3.89
CA ILE A 165 5.56 5.86 -4.87
C ILE A 165 6.91 5.30 -5.33
N PHE A 166 7.67 4.64 -4.44
CA PHE A 166 8.96 4.04 -4.77
C PHE A 166 8.84 2.80 -5.67
N LEU A 167 7.65 2.18 -5.79
CA LEU A 167 7.43 1.12 -6.78
C LEU A 167 7.64 1.63 -8.21
N SER A 168 7.53 2.94 -8.43
CA SER A 168 7.67 3.52 -9.76
C SER A 168 9.03 3.33 -10.39
N GLU A 169 10.08 3.25 -9.57
CA GLU A 169 11.45 3.14 -10.04
C GLU A 169 11.73 1.78 -10.72
N PHE A 170 10.90 0.78 -10.43
CA PHE A 170 11.14 -0.62 -10.78
C PHE A 170 10.04 -1.26 -11.61
N SER A 171 8.92 -0.57 -11.83
CA SER A 171 7.72 -1.21 -12.34
C SER A 171 7.20 -0.62 -13.64
N LYS A 172 6.59 -1.47 -14.46
CA LYS A 172 5.71 -1.03 -15.53
C LYS A 172 4.33 -0.77 -14.94
N LYS A 173 3.77 0.41 -15.19
CA LYS A 173 2.50 0.84 -14.59
C LYS A 173 1.33 0.79 -15.57
N LYS A 174 0.14 0.54 -15.04
CA LYS A 174 -1.11 0.74 -15.77
C LYS A 174 -2.20 1.29 -14.86
N ASN A 175 -2.66 2.50 -15.16
CA ASN A 175 -3.78 3.13 -14.46
C ASN A 175 -5.12 2.64 -15.00
N PHE A 176 -6.12 2.50 -14.12
CA PHE A 176 -7.49 2.16 -14.46
C PHE A 176 -8.46 2.63 -13.36
N THR A 177 -9.77 2.49 -13.61
CA THR A 177 -10.81 2.87 -12.67
C THR A 177 -11.74 1.69 -12.37
N LEU A 178 -12.00 1.44 -11.09
CA LEU A 178 -12.94 0.41 -10.63
C LEU A 178 -13.89 1.01 -9.59
N GLY A 179 -15.20 0.87 -9.81
CA GLY A 179 -16.21 1.39 -8.88
C GLY A 179 -16.14 2.91 -8.65
N GLY A 180 -15.61 3.68 -9.59
CA GLY A 180 -15.42 5.14 -9.47
C GLY A 180 -14.09 5.56 -8.83
N PHE A 181 -13.28 4.62 -8.35
CA PHE A 181 -11.99 4.91 -7.72
C PHE A 181 -10.82 4.60 -8.69
N PRO A 182 -9.78 5.45 -8.71
CA PRO A 182 -8.59 5.21 -9.51
C PRO A 182 -7.68 4.16 -8.85
N PHE A 183 -7.08 3.33 -9.68
CA PHE A 183 -6.13 2.30 -9.29
C PHE A 183 -4.96 2.27 -10.27
N GLN A 184 -3.82 1.77 -9.79
CA GLN A 184 -2.63 1.53 -10.57
C GLN A 184 -2.22 0.07 -10.38
N LEU A 185 -1.91 -0.61 -11.50
CA LEU A 185 -1.21 -1.89 -11.47
C LEU A 185 0.28 -1.62 -11.68
N CYS A 186 1.12 -2.17 -10.81
CA CYS A 186 2.58 -2.14 -10.93
C CYS A 186 3.10 -3.55 -11.17
N LEU A 187 3.65 -3.79 -12.36
CA LEU A 187 4.33 -5.04 -12.70
C LEU A 187 5.80 -4.93 -12.30
N ILE A 188 6.22 -5.77 -11.36
CA ILE A 188 7.57 -5.77 -10.78
C ILE A 188 8.15 -7.19 -10.77
N GLU A 189 9.42 -7.34 -11.12
CA GLU A 189 10.13 -8.61 -11.04
C GLU A 189 10.66 -8.85 -9.62
N GLY A 190 10.82 -10.09 -9.20
CA GLY A 190 11.17 -10.43 -7.81
C GLY A 190 12.49 -9.83 -7.35
N LYS A 191 13.52 -9.83 -8.21
CA LYS A 191 14.78 -9.10 -7.93
C LYS A 191 14.58 -7.60 -7.64
N ASP A 192 13.59 -6.97 -8.28
CA ASP A 192 13.35 -5.54 -8.14
C ASP A 192 12.37 -5.25 -6.98
N MET A 193 11.51 -6.22 -6.61
CA MET A 193 10.76 -6.18 -5.34
C MET A 193 11.70 -6.13 -4.13
N LYS A 194 12.83 -6.85 -4.19
CA LYS A 194 13.85 -6.79 -3.12
C LYS A 194 14.48 -5.39 -3.03
N LYS A 195 14.83 -4.78 -4.17
CA LYS A 195 15.36 -3.41 -4.21
C LYS A 195 14.36 -2.37 -3.72
N TYR A 196 13.09 -2.55 -4.04
CA TYR A 196 12.02 -1.71 -3.51
C TYR A 196 12.03 -1.71 -1.97
N ILE A 197 12.15 -2.88 -1.35
CA ILE A 197 12.21 -3.01 0.12
C ILE A 197 13.50 -2.39 0.67
N GLU A 198 14.63 -2.56 -0.01
CA GLU A 198 15.89 -1.89 0.36
C GLU A 198 15.77 -0.35 0.35
N ILE A 199 14.95 0.22 -0.55
CA ILE A 199 14.66 1.66 -0.52
C ILE A 199 13.80 2.01 0.68
N LEU A 200 12.75 1.24 0.96
CA LEU A 200 11.93 1.49 2.16
C LEU A 200 12.77 1.40 3.45
N GLU A 201 13.75 0.50 3.51
CA GLU A 201 14.71 0.42 4.61
C GLU A 201 15.57 1.67 4.76
N LYS A 202 16.04 2.25 3.66
CA LYS A 202 16.81 3.51 3.71
C LYS A 202 15.95 4.69 4.16
N GLU A 203 14.67 4.70 3.82
CA GLU A 203 13.71 5.71 4.29
C GLU A 203 13.43 5.59 5.80
N VAL A 204 13.60 4.39 6.38
CA VAL A 204 13.57 4.21 7.84
C VAL A 204 14.78 4.88 8.49
N GLU A 205 15.98 4.74 7.90
CA GLU A 205 17.25 5.21 8.49
C GLU A 205 17.42 6.73 8.43
N GLN A 206 16.70 7.41 7.54
CA GLN A 206 16.77 8.87 7.36
C GLN A 206 15.84 9.65 8.30
N LYS A 207 15.02 8.96 9.11
CA LYS A 207 14.11 9.55 10.11
C LYS A 207 14.62 9.33 11.52
#